data_AF-Q1Z9P1-F1
#
_entry.id   AF-Q1Z9P1-F1
#
_cell.length_a   1.000
_cell.length_b   1.000
_cell.length_c   1.000
_cell.angle_alpha   90.00
_cell.angle_beta   90.00
_cell.angle_gamma   90.00
#
_symmetry.space_group_name_H-M   'P 1'
#
loop_
_entity.id
_entity.type
_entity.pdbx_description
1 polymer ?
#
loop_
_entity_poly.entity_id
_entity_poly.type
_entity_poly.pdbx_seq_one_letter_code
_entity_poly.pdbx_strand_id
1 'polypeptide(L)'
;MQNANQQGNQHINQQLSDTFNAMADGLLSGQCARKTRIGLTLIGSELGEAELLHGAQLVSRQYSDIELVLIGGEQAGEFEHHPASELTECHQVMEQLFADKQIDGCVTLHYAFPLGVSTMGKVVTPGTGREMFIASTTGTSDTNRQAALLKNTIYGIALAKASGIEKPSVGVLNIDGAAQCERGLKELQQAGYDIHFADSSRADGGIAMRGNDLLRGTPDVMVTDSLTGNLLMKMFSSFTTGGSFEASGFGYGPGLSKDGCADGQLVSIISRASGAPVVAGAIRLCADAAKGGVMKRVNEEWEAASLAGINNLVNKYKQPVATDAKSDVKADVVSPPEKVTDTDIGGIDILEIEDACQVLWKMNIFARTGMGCTGPIILVAKEDKEAAKAKLVEAKYL
;
A
#
# COMPACT_ATOMS: atom_id res chain seq x y z
N MET A 1 -4.83 -69.21 12.29
CA MET A 1 -3.96 -68.16 11.72
C MET A 1 -4.62 -67.36 10.58
N GLN A 2 -5.58 -67.89 9.81
CA GLN A 2 -6.23 -67.14 8.72
C GLN A 2 -7.21 -66.02 9.17
N ASN A 3 -7.94 -66.19 10.28
CA ASN A 3 -8.90 -65.16 10.76
C ASN A 3 -8.24 -63.90 11.37
N ALA A 4 -7.01 -64.01 11.91
CA ALA A 4 -6.29 -62.87 12.47
C ALA A 4 -5.75 -61.92 11.38
N ASN A 5 -5.34 -62.46 10.22
CA ASN A 5 -4.90 -61.66 9.06
C ASN A 5 -6.05 -60.91 8.37
N GLN A 6 -7.27 -61.46 8.38
CA GLN A 6 -8.44 -60.77 7.80
C GLN A 6 -8.89 -59.58 8.65
N GLN A 7 -8.87 -59.70 9.98
CA GLN A 7 -9.22 -58.60 10.88
C GLN A 7 -8.17 -57.47 10.85
N GLY A 8 -6.88 -57.80 10.75
CA GLY A 8 -5.81 -56.81 10.58
C GLY A 8 -5.93 -56.02 9.27
N ASN A 9 -6.24 -56.69 8.15
CA ASN A 9 -6.46 -56.03 6.86
C ASN A 9 -7.72 -55.17 6.83
N GLN A 10 -8.79 -55.57 7.51
CA GLN A 10 -10.01 -54.73 7.64
C GLN A 10 -9.73 -53.46 8.45
N HIS A 11 -8.94 -53.56 9.53
CA HIS A 11 -8.58 -52.41 10.34
C HIS A 11 -7.67 -51.42 9.60
N ILE A 12 -6.70 -51.94 8.83
CA ILE A 12 -5.82 -51.11 7.98
C ILE A 12 -6.62 -50.42 6.87
N ASN A 13 -7.55 -51.13 6.22
CA ASN A 13 -8.40 -50.54 5.19
C ASN A 13 -9.33 -49.45 5.74
N GLN A 14 -9.80 -49.61 6.99
CA GLN A 14 -10.62 -48.60 7.67
C GLN A 14 -9.80 -47.34 7.96
N GLN A 15 -8.60 -47.48 8.55
CA GLN A 15 -7.69 -46.36 8.81
C GLN A 15 -7.28 -45.61 7.54
N LEU A 16 -7.02 -46.34 6.45
CA LEU A 16 -6.74 -45.74 5.14
C LEU A 16 -7.95 -44.97 4.63
N SER A 17 -9.14 -45.56 4.68
CA SER A 17 -10.39 -44.90 4.27
C SER A 17 -10.64 -43.62 5.06
N ASP A 18 -10.45 -43.65 6.38
CA ASP A 18 -10.65 -42.50 7.26
C ASP A 18 -9.63 -41.39 6.95
N THR A 19 -8.38 -41.76 6.63
CA THR A 19 -7.34 -40.81 6.21
C THR A 19 -7.66 -40.18 4.86
N PHE A 20 -8.12 -40.96 3.88
CA PHE A 20 -8.53 -40.45 2.57
C PHE A 20 -9.78 -39.56 2.67
N ASN A 21 -10.75 -39.92 3.51
CA ASN A 21 -11.92 -39.08 3.77
C ASN A 21 -11.53 -37.78 4.47
N ALA A 22 -10.63 -37.82 5.46
CA ALA A 22 -10.12 -36.61 6.09
C ALA A 22 -9.33 -35.71 5.12
N MET A 23 -8.57 -36.29 4.18
CA MET A 23 -7.91 -35.53 3.11
C MET A 23 -8.91 -34.96 2.10
N ALA A 24 -9.94 -35.72 1.74
CA ALA A 24 -11.00 -35.28 0.83
C ALA A 24 -11.83 -34.16 1.49
N ASP A 25 -12.18 -34.29 2.76
CA ASP A 25 -12.84 -33.26 3.56
C ASP A 25 -11.93 -32.04 3.73
N GLY A 26 -10.62 -32.23 3.91
CA GLY A 26 -9.63 -31.16 3.94
C GLY A 26 -9.51 -30.41 2.60
N LEU A 27 -9.59 -31.11 1.48
CA LEU A 27 -9.63 -30.53 0.13
C LEU A 27 -10.94 -29.80 -0.15
N LEU A 28 -12.08 -30.38 0.25
CA LEU A 28 -13.42 -29.81 0.05
C LEU A 28 -13.69 -28.62 0.97
N SER A 29 -13.18 -28.63 2.20
CA SER A 29 -13.27 -27.53 3.16
C SER A 29 -12.24 -26.42 2.91
N GLY A 30 -11.30 -26.62 1.97
CA GLY A 30 -10.20 -25.70 1.70
C GLY A 30 -9.10 -25.69 2.75
N GLN A 31 -9.15 -26.54 3.77
CA GLN A 31 -8.12 -26.70 4.81
C GLN A 31 -6.79 -27.25 4.23
N CYS A 32 -6.81 -27.89 3.07
CA CYS A 32 -5.61 -28.32 2.33
C CYS A 32 -5.05 -27.25 1.36
N ALA A 33 -5.63 -26.05 1.30
CA ALA A 33 -5.07 -24.97 0.49
C ALA A 33 -3.74 -24.48 1.10
N ARG A 34 -2.74 -24.23 0.25
CA ARG A 34 -1.48 -23.59 0.68
C ARG A 34 -1.83 -22.30 1.44
N LYS A 35 -1.33 -22.18 2.67
CA LYS A 35 -1.44 -20.95 3.46
C LYS A 35 -0.70 -19.81 2.76
N THR A 36 -1.26 -18.61 2.83
CA THR A 36 -0.58 -17.42 2.34
C THR A 36 0.56 -17.08 3.30
N ARG A 37 1.80 -17.06 2.81
CA ARG A 37 2.98 -16.80 3.63
C ARG A 37 3.27 -15.30 3.65
N ILE A 38 3.19 -14.68 4.82
CA ILE A 38 3.37 -13.23 4.99
C ILE A 38 4.57 -12.95 5.89
N GLY A 39 5.51 -12.16 5.37
CA GLY A 39 6.63 -11.60 6.13
C GLY A 39 6.17 -10.48 7.08
N LEU A 40 6.79 -10.37 8.25
CA LEU A 40 6.67 -9.22 9.14
C LEU A 40 8.06 -8.82 9.64
N THR A 41 8.48 -7.57 9.39
CA THR A 41 9.69 -7.03 10.01
C THR A 41 9.42 -6.61 11.46
N LEU A 42 10.35 -6.92 12.38
CA LEU A 42 10.18 -6.66 13.81
C LEU A 42 10.93 -5.42 14.33
N ILE A 43 11.67 -4.71 13.47
CA ILE A 43 12.54 -3.60 13.87
C ILE A 43 11.95 -2.25 13.46
N GLY A 44 12.04 -1.26 14.35
CA GLY A 44 11.73 0.14 14.06
C GLY A 44 10.39 0.66 14.60
N SER A 45 9.65 -0.16 15.35
CA SER A 45 8.43 0.27 16.05
C SER A 45 8.75 1.17 17.25
N GLU A 46 8.02 2.27 17.40
CA GLU A 46 8.07 3.16 18.57
C GLU A 46 7.38 2.53 19.80
N LEU A 47 6.59 1.47 19.59
CA LEU A 47 5.96 0.67 20.65
C LEU A 47 6.79 -0.57 21.05
N GLY A 48 7.94 -0.78 20.38
CA GLY A 48 8.85 -1.89 20.61
C GLY A 48 8.50 -3.17 19.83
N GLU A 49 9.48 -4.07 19.74
CA GLU A 49 9.38 -5.34 18.99
C GLU A 49 8.27 -6.26 19.53
N ALA A 50 8.08 -6.25 20.85
CA ALA A 50 7.06 -7.06 21.53
C ALA A 50 5.64 -6.76 21.03
N GLU A 51 5.36 -5.51 20.64
CA GLU A 51 4.05 -5.11 20.13
C GLU A 51 3.81 -5.67 18.71
N LEU A 52 4.85 -5.71 17.87
CA LEU A 52 4.80 -6.33 16.55
C LEU A 52 4.62 -7.85 16.66
N LEU A 53 5.38 -8.49 17.57
CA LEU A 53 5.23 -9.91 17.87
C LEU A 53 3.83 -10.24 18.41
N HIS A 54 3.25 -9.36 19.24
CA HIS A 54 1.88 -9.52 19.69
C HIS A 54 0.89 -9.44 18.52
N GLY A 55 1.09 -8.54 17.56
CA GLY A 55 0.32 -8.50 16.31
C GLY A 55 0.40 -9.82 15.53
N ALA A 56 1.60 -10.41 15.40
CA ALA A 56 1.79 -11.73 14.79
C ALA A 56 1.05 -12.84 15.54
N GLN A 57 1.07 -12.83 16.88
CA GLN A 57 0.33 -13.78 17.71
C GLN A 57 -1.20 -13.64 17.59
N LEU A 58 -1.71 -12.41 17.39
CA LEU A 58 -3.13 -12.21 17.12
C LEU A 58 -3.54 -12.87 15.80
N VAL A 59 -2.72 -12.71 14.76
CA VAL A 59 -2.96 -13.34 13.45
C VAL A 59 -2.99 -14.85 13.56
N SER A 60 -2.00 -15.47 14.22
CA SER A 60 -1.94 -16.93 14.32
C SER A 60 -3.12 -17.54 15.08
N ARG A 61 -3.76 -16.79 15.99
CA ARG A 61 -4.98 -17.18 16.69
C ARG A 61 -6.24 -16.97 15.86
N GLN A 62 -6.29 -15.93 15.02
CA GLN A 62 -7.49 -15.51 14.29
C GLN A 62 -7.60 -16.13 12.89
N TYR A 63 -6.47 -16.35 12.21
CA TYR A 63 -6.44 -16.68 10.79
C TYR A 63 -5.64 -17.97 10.56
N SER A 64 -6.35 -19.07 10.28
CA SER A 64 -5.73 -20.37 9.98
C SER A 64 -5.15 -20.45 8.57
N ASP A 65 -5.54 -19.53 7.68
CA ASP A 65 -5.12 -19.47 6.27
C ASP A 65 -3.83 -18.67 6.04
N ILE A 66 -3.27 -18.07 7.09
CA ILE A 66 -2.02 -17.28 7.04
C ILE A 66 -0.90 -18.03 7.77
N GLU A 67 0.29 -18.01 7.18
CA GLU A 67 1.53 -18.46 7.80
C GLU A 67 2.49 -17.27 7.89
N LEU A 68 3.07 -17.03 9.07
CA LEU A 68 3.91 -15.87 9.31
C LEU A 68 5.39 -16.22 9.30
N VAL A 69 6.17 -15.36 8.67
CA VAL A 69 7.64 -15.39 8.65
C VAL A 69 8.14 -14.09 9.28
N LEU A 70 8.80 -14.18 10.43
CA LEU A 70 9.30 -13.00 11.14
C LEU A 70 10.73 -12.69 10.71
N ILE A 71 11.00 -11.41 10.48
CA ILE A 71 12.29 -10.93 9.98
C ILE A 71 12.83 -9.89 10.98
N GLY A 72 14.04 -10.13 11.47
CA GLY A 72 14.67 -9.32 12.51
C GLY A 72 14.14 -9.59 13.92
N GLY A 73 14.58 -8.76 14.86
CA GLY A 73 14.24 -8.87 16.27
C GLY A 73 14.93 -10.04 16.98
N GLU A 74 15.00 -9.98 18.31
CA GLU A 74 15.69 -11.01 19.12
C GLU A 74 14.80 -12.24 19.39
N GLN A 75 13.48 -12.08 19.33
CA GLN A 75 12.51 -13.12 19.69
C GLN A 75 11.42 -13.26 18.63
N ALA A 76 11.22 -14.50 18.18
CA ALA A 76 10.15 -14.85 17.25
C ALA A 76 9.16 -15.90 17.78
N GLY A 77 9.30 -16.33 19.04
CA GLY A 77 8.45 -17.38 19.60
C GLY A 77 8.47 -18.67 18.75
N GLU A 78 7.29 -19.14 18.36
CA GLU A 78 7.10 -20.36 17.56
C GLU A 78 7.10 -20.09 16.03
N PHE A 79 7.28 -18.83 15.62
CA PHE A 79 7.24 -18.46 14.20
C PHE A 79 8.56 -18.79 13.50
N GLU A 80 8.50 -19.04 12.19
CA GLU A 80 9.70 -19.03 11.36
C GLU A 80 10.40 -17.67 11.50
N HIS A 81 11.72 -17.70 11.69
CA HIS A 81 12.49 -16.51 12.03
C HIS A 81 13.74 -16.39 11.17
N HIS A 82 13.91 -15.22 10.57
CA HIS A 82 15.12 -14.83 9.86
C HIS A 82 15.79 -13.68 10.63
N PRO A 83 16.94 -13.91 11.28
CA PRO A 83 17.60 -12.89 12.09
C PRO A 83 18.05 -11.69 11.24
N ALA A 84 17.91 -10.50 11.81
CA ALA A 84 18.43 -9.24 11.31
C ALA A 84 18.46 -8.25 12.48
N SER A 85 19.43 -7.33 12.49
CA SER A 85 19.68 -6.40 13.61
C SER A 85 19.26 -4.97 13.29
N GLU A 86 19.06 -4.64 12.02
CA GLU A 86 18.69 -3.31 11.54
C GLU A 86 17.58 -3.41 10.50
N LEU A 87 16.78 -2.34 10.34
CA LEU A 87 15.67 -2.34 9.38
C LEU A 87 16.13 -2.53 7.93
N THR A 88 17.30 -1.98 7.57
CA THR A 88 17.91 -2.20 6.25
C THR A 88 18.25 -3.66 5.99
N GLU A 89 18.76 -4.38 7.01
CA GLU A 89 19.04 -5.81 6.91
C GLU A 89 17.73 -6.61 6.82
N CYS A 90 16.69 -6.19 7.55
CA CYS A 90 15.36 -6.78 7.41
C CYS A 90 14.82 -6.65 5.97
N HIS A 91 15.04 -5.50 5.30
CA HIS A 91 14.64 -5.31 3.91
C HIS A 91 15.43 -6.22 2.95
N GLN A 92 16.74 -6.40 3.16
CA GLN A 92 17.55 -7.32 2.35
C GLN A 92 17.08 -8.78 2.50
N VAL A 93 16.79 -9.22 3.72
CA VAL A 93 16.24 -10.56 3.98
C VAL A 93 14.86 -10.70 3.34
N MET A 94 13.99 -9.69 3.48
CA MET A 94 12.67 -9.67 2.84
C MET A 94 12.77 -9.80 1.31
N GLU A 95 13.67 -9.05 0.68
CA GLU A 95 13.90 -9.10 -0.78
C GLU A 95 14.39 -10.48 -1.22
N GLN A 96 15.30 -11.10 -0.45
CA GLN A 96 15.77 -12.46 -0.70
C GLN A 96 14.63 -13.49 -0.58
N LEU A 97 13.77 -13.37 0.45
CA LEU A 97 12.61 -14.25 0.63
C LEU A 97 11.59 -14.11 -0.52
N PHE A 98 11.41 -12.91 -1.06
CA PHE A 98 10.62 -12.70 -2.28
C PHE A 98 11.27 -13.38 -3.49
N ALA A 99 12.57 -13.18 -3.71
CA ALA A 99 13.31 -13.78 -4.83
C ALA A 99 13.24 -15.32 -4.80
N ASP A 100 13.31 -15.90 -3.60
CA ASP A 100 13.21 -17.34 -3.38
C ASP A 100 11.77 -17.87 -3.33
N LYS A 101 10.77 -16.99 -3.49
CA LYS A 101 9.32 -17.30 -3.44
C LYS A 101 8.89 -17.98 -2.12
N GLN A 102 9.55 -17.61 -1.03
CA GLN A 102 9.27 -18.11 0.31
C GLN A 102 8.13 -17.35 0.99
N ILE A 103 7.90 -16.10 0.59
CA ILE A 103 6.77 -15.27 1.04
C ILE A 103 5.95 -14.78 -0.15
N ASP A 104 4.66 -14.59 0.08
CA ASP A 104 3.68 -14.10 -0.90
C ASP A 104 3.40 -12.59 -0.73
N GLY A 105 3.82 -12.02 0.41
CA GLY A 105 3.74 -10.60 0.75
C GLY A 105 4.51 -10.30 2.03
N CYS A 106 4.76 -9.02 2.32
CA CYS A 106 5.44 -8.61 3.55
C CYS A 106 4.83 -7.33 4.12
N VAL A 107 4.71 -7.26 5.44
CA VAL A 107 4.39 -6.05 6.20
C VAL A 107 5.67 -5.52 6.82
N THR A 108 5.98 -4.26 6.57
CA THR A 108 7.17 -3.61 7.15
C THR A 108 6.89 -2.19 7.59
N LEU A 109 7.76 -1.72 8.47
CA LEU A 109 7.90 -0.30 8.79
C LEU A 109 8.79 0.37 7.75
N HIS A 110 8.55 1.67 7.52
CA HIS A 110 9.41 2.60 6.77
C HIS A 110 10.13 1.98 5.55
N TYR A 111 9.40 1.82 4.46
CA TYR A 111 9.95 1.38 3.17
C TYR A 111 9.78 2.48 2.12
N ALA A 112 10.86 2.83 1.44
CA ALA A 112 10.86 3.88 0.44
C ALA A 112 10.42 3.31 -0.92
N PHE A 113 9.17 3.60 -1.32
CA PHE A 113 8.70 3.27 -2.66
C PHE A 113 9.23 4.26 -3.71
N PRO A 114 9.53 3.81 -4.93
CA PRO A 114 9.92 4.70 -6.02
C PRO A 114 8.74 5.59 -6.48
N LEU A 115 9.07 6.68 -7.16
CA LEU A 115 8.06 7.53 -7.79
C LEU A 115 7.21 6.73 -8.78
N GLY A 116 5.90 6.95 -8.76
CA GLY A 116 4.92 6.17 -9.55
C GLY A 116 4.20 5.11 -8.71
N VAL A 117 4.71 4.79 -7.52
CA VAL A 117 4.06 3.88 -6.57
C VAL A 117 3.36 4.66 -5.48
N SER A 118 2.09 4.33 -5.23
CA SER A 118 1.33 4.81 -4.07
C SER A 118 0.71 3.64 -3.34
N THR A 119 0.53 3.80 -2.03
CA THR A 119 -0.05 2.75 -1.18
C THR A 119 -1.57 2.88 -1.08
N MET A 120 -2.26 1.75 -0.98
CA MET A 120 -3.70 1.68 -0.82
C MET A 120 -4.04 1.05 0.53
N GLY A 121 -4.47 1.85 1.49
CA GLY A 121 -4.78 1.40 2.86
C GLY A 121 -6.23 1.00 3.06
N LYS A 122 -6.55 0.45 4.24
CA LYS A 122 -7.92 0.14 4.64
C LYS A 122 -8.15 0.53 6.10
N VAL A 123 -9.28 1.18 6.35
CA VAL A 123 -9.68 1.70 7.68
C VAL A 123 -11.00 1.09 8.12
N VAL A 124 -11.25 1.10 9.43
CA VAL A 124 -12.57 0.84 10.00
C VAL A 124 -13.22 2.19 10.28
N THR A 125 -14.37 2.44 9.67
CA THR A 125 -15.06 3.73 9.81
C THR A 125 -15.78 3.85 11.15
N PRO A 126 -15.66 4.99 11.86
CA PRO A 126 -16.14 5.12 13.22
C PRO A 126 -17.66 5.25 13.33
N GLY A 127 -18.34 5.70 12.27
CA GLY A 127 -19.79 5.91 12.28
C GLY A 127 -20.60 4.64 12.12
N THR A 128 -20.07 3.63 11.43
CA THR A 128 -20.81 2.39 11.08
C THR A 128 -20.02 1.11 11.34
N GLY A 129 -18.72 1.19 11.66
CA GLY A 129 -17.84 0.03 11.78
C GLY A 129 -17.52 -0.63 10.43
N ARG A 130 -17.92 -0.03 9.30
CA ARG A 130 -17.66 -0.59 7.97
C ARG A 130 -16.21 -0.41 7.59
N GLU A 131 -15.62 -1.41 6.94
CA GLU A 131 -14.31 -1.31 6.31
C GLU A 131 -14.39 -0.45 5.04
N MET A 132 -13.40 0.41 4.83
CA MET A 132 -13.29 1.26 3.64
C MET A 132 -11.83 1.37 3.20
N PHE A 133 -11.58 1.21 1.92
CA PHE A 133 -10.26 1.43 1.32
C PHE A 133 -10.01 2.93 1.16
N ILE A 134 -8.82 3.37 1.54
CA ILE A 134 -8.31 4.70 1.26
C ILE A 134 -7.32 4.58 0.12
N ALA A 135 -7.70 5.08 -1.06
CA ALA A 135 -6.86 5.02 -2.23
C ALA A 135 -5.86 6.19 -2.24
N SER A 136 -4.59 5.86 -1.95
CA SER A 136 -3.45 6.74 -1.64
C SER A 136 -3.33 7.11 -0.17
N THR A 137 -2.40 6.46 0.53
CA THR A 137 -2.12 6.70 1.96
C THR A 137 -0.69 7.14 2.26
N THR A 138 0.24 6.78 1.37
CA THR A 138 1.62 7.26 1.27
C THR A 138 2.13 6.99 -0.15
N GLY A 139 3.28 7.54 -0.52
CA GLY A 139 3.85 7.47 -1.86
C GLY A 139 3.12 8.38 -2.86
N THR A 140 3.60 8.40 -4.10
CA THR A 140 3.14 9.33 -5.14
C THR A 140 3.01 8.59 -6.47
N SER A 141 1.78 8.31 -6.91
CA SER A 141 1.51 7.62 -8.18
C SER A 141 1.79 8.49 -9.41
N ASP A 142 1.76 9.81 -9.23
CA ASP A 142 2.07 10.80 -10.25
C ASP A 142 2.40 12.14 -9.61
N THR A 143 3.28 12.92 -10.22
CA THR A 143 3.65 14.25 -9.70
C THR A 143 2.57 15.29 -10.01
N ASN A 144 1.74 15.05 -11.03
CA ASN A 144 0.51 15.81 -11.23
C ASN A 144 -0.63 15.25 -10.36
N ARG A 145 -1.20 16.09 -9.50
CA ARG A 145 -2.26 15.70 -8.55
C ARG A 145 -3.48 15.08 -9.24
N GLN A 146 -3.96 15.66 -10.35
CA GLN A 146 -5.15 15.17 -11.03
C GLN A 146 -4.90 13.81 -11.70
N ALA A 147 -3.73 13.64 -12.33
CA ALA A 147 -3.29 12.34 -12.84
C ALA A 147 -3.14 11.30 -11.71
N ALA A 148 -2.62 11.71 -10.55
CA ALA A 148 -2.47 10.85 -9.39
C ALA A 148 -3.83 10.33 -8.90
N LEU A 149 -4.85 11.19 -8.77
CA LEU A 149 -6.19 10.78 -8.34
C LEU A 149 -6.82 9.74 -9.28
N LEU A 150 -6.65 9.89 -10.60
CA LEU A 150 -7.11 8.88 -11.57
C LEU A 150 -6.39 7.55 -11.37
N LYS A 151 -5.06 7.56 -11.24
CA LYS A 151 -4.27 6.34 -10.99
C LYS A 151 -4.65 5.66 -9.69
N ASN A 152 -4.75 6.43 -8.61
CA ASN A 152 -5.15 5.96 -7.29
C ASN A 152 -6.52 5.28 -7.34
N THR A 153 -7.46 5.80 -8.15
CA THR A 153 -8.77 5.17 -8.35
C THR A 153 -8.63 3.74 -8.88
N ILE A 154 -7.85 3.55 -9.94
CA ILE A 154 -7.62 2.23 -10.55
C ILE A 154 -6.95 1.26 -9.55
N TYR A 155 -5.95 1.74 -8.81
CA TYR A 155 -5.22 0.93 -7.83
C TYR A 155 -6.10 0.56 -6.62
N GLY A 156 -6.95 1.47 -6.16
CA GLY A 156 -7.93 1.21 -5.10
C GLY A 156 -8.98 0.17 -5.50
N ILE A 157 -9.51 0.26 -6.73
CA ILE A 157 -10.42 -0.75 -7.30
C ILE A 157 -9.74 -2.11 -7.36
N ALA A 158 -8.50 -2.16 -7.85
CA ALA A 158 -7.73 -3.40 -7.96
C ALA A 158 -7.50 -4.07 -6.58
N LEU A 159 -7.16 -3.29 -5.55
CA LEU A 159 -7.01 -3.82 -4.19
C LEU A 159 -8.35 -4.30 -3.61
N ALA A 160 -9.44 -3.56 -3.80
CA ALA A 160 -10.76 -3.96 -3.34
C ALA A 160 -11.23 -5.26 -4.00
N LYS A 161 -11.00 -5.41 -5.31
CA LYS A 161 -11.27 -6.66 -6.05
C LYS A 161 -10.40 -7.82 -5.59
N ALA A 162 -9.11 -7.58 -5.36
CA ALA A 162 -8.21 -8.60 -4.79
C ALA A 162 -8.66 -9.03 -3.38
N SER A 163 -9.25 -8.10 -2.62
CA SER A 163 -9.78 -8.35 -1.27
C SER A 163 -11.21 -8.92 -1.27
N GLY A 164 -11.75 -9.34 -2.42
CA GLY A 164 -13.03 -10.05 -2.52
C GLY A 164 -14.25 -9.18 -2.85
N ILE A 165 -14.10 -7.88 -3.07
CA ILE A 165 -15.21 -7.02 -3.50
C ILE A 165 -15.24 -6.98 -5.04
N GLU A 166 -16.10 -7.80 -5.65
CA GLU A 166 -16.14 -7.96 -7.12
C GLU A 166 -16.43 -6.66 -7.87
N LYS A 167 -17.35 -5.84 -7.34
CA LYS A 167 -17.82 -4.58 -7.92
C LYS A 167 -17.74 -3.45 -6.89
N PRO A 168 -16.53 -2.97 -6.56
CA PRO A 168 -16.36 -1.97 -5.51
C PRO A 168 -16.97 -0.64 -5.94
N SER A 169 -17.69 -0.01 -5.03
CA SER A 169 -18.20 1.35 -5.19
C SER A 169 -17.09 2.37 -4.91
N VAL A 170 -17.01 3.41 -5.75
CA VAL A 170 -15.96 4.44 -5.71
C VAL A 170 -16.56 5.79 -5.35
N GLY A 171 -15.91 6.50 -4.42
CA GLY A 171 -16.17 7.90 -4.12
C GLY A 171 -14.86 8.70 -4.18
N VAL A 172 -14.94 9.96 -4.58
CA VAL A 172 -13.78 10.88 -4.63
C VAL A 172 -13.95 11.89 -3.51
N LEU A 173 -13.00 11.94 -2.58
CA LEU A 173 -13.05 12.94 -1.51
C LEU A 173 -12.99 14.34 -2.10
N ASN A 174 -13.83 15.25 -1.59
CA ASN A 174 -13.91 16.62 -2.10
C ASN A 174 -12.72 17.49 -1.66
N ILE A 175 -11.56 17.22 -2.26
CA ILE A 175 -10.29 17.94 -2.14
C ILE A 175 -9.94 18.63 -3.47
N ASP A 176 -8.82 19.36 -3.49
CA ASP A 176 -8.32 19.94 -4.73
C ASP A 176 -8.05 18.88 -5.81
N GLY A 177 -8.48 19.15 -7.04
CA GLY A 177 -8.44 18.21 -8.16
C GLY A 177 -9.58 17.19 -8.21
N ALA A 178 -10.45 17.10 -7.18
CA ALA A 178 -11.54 16.12 -7.13
C ALA A 178 -12.55 16.28 -8.28
N ALA A 179 -12.92 17.52 -8.63
CA ALA A 179 -13.87 17.79 -9.71
C ALA A 179 -13.33 17.38 -11.09
N GLN A 180 -12.02 17.51 -11.31
CA GLN A 180 -11.33 17.07 -12.52
C GLN A 180 -11.29 15.54 -12.56
N CYS A 181 -10.93 14.90 -11.44
CA CYS A 181 -10.95 13.45 -11.30
C CYS A 181 -12.34 12.90 -11.60
N GLU A 182 -13.39 13.44 -10.98
CA GLU A 182 -14.79 13.05 -11.23
C GLU A 182 -15.16 13.12 -12.71
N ARG A 183 -14.82 14.21 -13.41
CA ARG A 183 -15.08 14.33 -14.86
C ARG A 183 -14.33 13.26 -15.64
N GLY A 184 -13.03 13.06 -15.34
CA GLY A 184 -12.24 12.01 -15.97
C GLY A 184 -12.80 10.61 -15.76
N LEU A 185 -13.23 10.29 -14.53
CA LEU A 185 -13.86 8.99 -14.22
C LEU A 185 -15.20 8.80 -14.95
N LYS A 186 -16.02 9.86 -15.06
CA LYS A 186 -17.25 9.82 -15.86
C LYS A 186 -16.97 9.64 -17.36
N GLU A 187 -15.93 10.29 -17.89
CA GLU A 187 -15.48 10.08 -19.27
C GLU A 187 -15.04 8.62 -19.50
N LEU A 188 -14.27 8.03 -18.57
CA LEU A 188 -13.89 6.61 -18.62
C LEU A 188 -15.10 5.68 -18.58
N GLN A 189 -16.06 5.94 -17.68
CA GLN A 189 -17.29 5.15 -17.58
C GLN A 189 -18.10 5.20 -18.87
N GLN A 190 -18.27 6.40 -19.47
CA GLN A 190 -18.96 6.58 -20.75
C GLN A 190 -18.24 5.89 -21.91
N ALA A 191 -16.91 5.79 -21.84
CA ALA A 191 -16.07 5.07 -22.79
C ALA A 191 -16.02 3.55 -22.54
N GLY A 192 -16.75 3.03 -21.54
CA GLY A 192 -16.93 1.59 -21.30
C GLY A 192 -16.06 0.98 -20.20
N TYR A 193 -15.37 1.79 -19.39
CA TYR A 193 -14.72 1.26 -18.17
C TYR A 193 -15.78 0.91 -17.11
N ASP A 194 -15.76 -0.33 -16.61
CA ASP A 194 -16.71 -0.82 -15.60
C ASP A 194 -16.35 -0.27 -14.21
N ILE A 195 -16.86 0.93 -13.91
CA ILE A 195 -16.72 1.60 -12.62
C ILE A 195 -18.09 1.89 -12.01
N HIS A 196 -18.24 1.58 -10.72
CA HIS A 196 -19.47 1.83 -9.96
C HIS A 196 -19.24 3.02 -9.03
N PHE A 197 -20.01 4.09 -9.19
CA PHE A 197 -19.92 5.25 -8.32
C PHE A 197 -20.83 5.07 -7.10
N ALA A 198 -20.28 5.34 -5.91
CA ALA A 198 -21.07 5.51 -4.71
C ALA A 198 -21.83 6.84 -4.78
N ASP A 199 -23.00 6.88 -4.15
CA ASP A 199 -23.83 8.08 -4.10
C ASP A 199 -23.73 8.71 -2.70
N SER A 200 -23.27 9.96 -2.64
CA SER A 200 -23.22 10.69 -1.37
C SER A 200 -24.63 10.84 -0.81
N SER A 201 -24.76 10.78 0.52
CA SER A 201 -26.05 10.94 1.21
C SER A 201 -26.67 12.35 1.14
N ARG A 202 -26.16 13.22 0.28
CA ARG A 202 -26.67 14.58 0.03
C ARG A 202 -27.91 14.54 -0.84
N ALA A 203 -28.70 15.62 -0.77
CA ALA A 203 -29.88 15.80 -1.63
C ALA A 203 -29.54 15.84 -3.14
N ASP A 204 -28.35 16.30 -3.50
CA ASP A 204 -27.85 16.33 -4.88
C ASP A 204 -26.98 15.12 -5.25
N GLY A 205 -26.74 14.21 -4.30
CA GLY A 205 -25.98 12.98 -4.51
C GLY A 205 -24.57 13.19 -5.08
N GLY A 206 -24.13 12.19 -5.82
CA GLY A 206 -22.91 12.18 -6.62
C GLY A 206 -21.70 11.53 -5.96
N ILE A 207 -20.68 11.32 -6.78
CA ILE A 207 -19.41 10.68 -6.44
C ILE A 207 -18.53 11.54 -5.51
N ALA A 208 -18.79 12.85 -5.41
CA ALA A 208 -18.03 13.77 -4.56
C ALA A 208 -18.38 13.59 -3.08
N MET A 209 -17.44 13.02 -2.32
CA MET A 209 -17.61 12.61 -0.92
C MET A 209 -17.19 13.71 0.05
N ARG A 210 -17.85 13.75 1.22
CA ARG A 210 -17.56 14.69 2.32
C ARG A 210 -17.14 13.96 3.60
N GLY A 211 -16.84 14.73 4.64
CA GLY A 211 -16.54 14.20 5.98
C GLY A 211 -17.58 13.22 6.52
N ASN A 212 -18.87 13.45 6.29
CA ASN A 212 -19.92 12.51 6.73
C ASN A 212 -19.85 11.17 6.00
N ASP A 213 -19.50 11.18 4.71
CA ASP A 213 -19.36 9.97 3.90
C ASP A 213 -18.12 9.16 4.31
N LEU A 214 -17.04 9.87 4.68
CA LEU A 214 -15.85 9.29 5.30
C LEU A 214 -16.18 8.57 6.62
N LEU A 215 -16.94 9.21 7.52
CA LEU A 215 -17.30 8.64 8.81
C LEU A 215 -18.23 7.43 8.69
N ARG A 216 -19.10 7.41 7.68
CA ARG A 216 -20.06 6.32 7.43
C ARG A 216 -19.48 5.17 6.62
N GLY A 217 -18.36 5.40 5.94
CA GLY A 217 -17.85 4.49 4.93
C GLY A 217 -18.81 4.36 3.76
N THR A 218 -19.22 5.47 3.14
CA THR A 218 -20.19 5.46 2.03
C THR A 218 -19.70 4.62 0.84
N PRO A 219 -18.52 4.88 0.24
CA PRO A 219 -17.95 3.99 -0.78
C PRO A 219 -17.17 2.81 -0.19
N ASP A 220 -16.89 1.80 -1.02
CA ASP A 220 -15.87 0.80 -0.71
C ASP A 220 -14.47 1.41 -0.86
N VAL A 221 -14.27 2.23 -1.90
CA VAL A 221 -13.00 2.91 -2.21
C VAL A 221 -13.17 4.42 -2.14
N MET A 222 -12.50 5.05 -1.18
CA MET A 222 -12.40 6.50 -1.05
C MET A 222 -11.10 7.01 -1.69
N VAL A 223 -11.23 7.73 -2.80
CA VAL A 223 -10.08 8.27 -3.55
C VAL A 223 -9.66 9.61 -2.97
N THR A 224 -8.36 9.77 -2.72
CA THR A 224 -7.77 10.98 -2.17
C THR A 224 -6.32 11.16 -2.64
N ASP A 225 -5.71 12.31 -2.34
CA ASP A 225 -4.27 12.49 -2.43
C ASP A 225 -3.56 11.87 -1.22
N SER A 226 -2.26 11.63 -1.38
CA SER A 226 -1.42 10.93 -0.40
C SER A 226 -1.31 11.64 0.95
N LEU A 227 -1.27 12.98 0.98
CA LEU A 227 -1.15 13.74 2.23
C LEU A 227 -2.46 13.66 3.02
N THR A 228 -3.58 13.90 2.36
CA THR A 228 -4.90 13.77 2.98
C THR A 228 -5.16 12.33 3.41
N GLY A 229 -4.82 11.34 2.58
CA GLY A 229 -4.96 9.92 2.91
C GLY A 229 -4.12 9.52 4.12
N ASN A 230 -2.88 9.99 4.22
CA ASN A 230 -2.03 9.77 5.40
C ASN A 230 -2.68 10.31 6.69
N LEU A 231 -3.23 11.53 6.62
CA LEU A 231 -3.95 12.14 7.74
C LEU A 231 -5.18 11.31 8.13
N LEU A 232 -5.95 10.85 7.15
CA LEU A 232 -7.13 10.03 7.38
C LEU A 232 -6.77 8.68 8.02
N MET A 233 -5.70 8.02 7.58
CA MET A 233 -5.20 6.79 8.20
C MET A 233 -4.92 7.00 9.68
N LYS A 234 -4.17 8.07 10.02
CA LYS A 234 -3.86 8.40 11.42
C LYS A 234 -5.13 8.69 12.22
N MET A 235 -6.02 9.53 11.69
CA MET A 235 -7.26 9.90 12.36
C MET A 235 -8.15 8.68 12.65
N PHE A 236 -8.42 7.85 11.64
CA PHE A 236 -9.26 6.67 11.82
C PHE A 236 -8.64 5.59 12.70
N SER A 237 -7.32 5.47 12.67
CA SER A 237 -6.64 4.40 13.39
C SER A 237 -6.34 4.76 14.84
N SER A 238 -6.28 6.04 15.20
CA SER A 238 -5.84 6.51 16.53
C SER A 238 -6.84 7.40 17.28
N PHE A 239 -8.05 7.63 16.77
CA PHE A 239 -9.02 8.52 17.43
C PHE A 239 -9.41 8.07 18.85
N THR A 240 -9.39 6.77 19.14
CA THR A 240 -9.70 6.23 20.48
C THR A 240 -8.53 6.31 21.45
N THR A 241 -7.30 6.48 20.96
CA THR A 241 -6.07 6.55 21.76
C THR A 241 -5.62 8.00 22.00
N GLY A 242 -6.37 8.97 21.49
CA GLY A 242 -5.99 10.38 21.49
C GLY A 242 -4.79 10.70 20.59
N GLY A 243 -4.50 9.84 19.60
CA GLY A 243 -3.37 10.02 18.69
C GLY A 243 -2.03 9.47 19.19
N SER A 244 -2.00 8.80 20.35
CA SER A 244 -0.76 8.26 20.92
C SER A 244 -0.22 7.05 20.17
N PHE A 245 -1.11 6.20 19.64
CA PHE A 245 -0.78 5.08 18.77
C PHE A 245 -2.01 4.65 17.96
N GLU A 246 -1.79 3.92 16.87
CA GLU A 246 -2.88 3.39 16.04
C GLU A 246 -3.38 2.06 16.63
N ALA A 247 -4.67 1.99 16.97
CA ALA A 247 -5.30 0.85 17.66
C ALA A 247 -6.39 0.14 16.83
N SER A 248 -6.74 0.63 15.65
CA SER A 248 -7.77 0.04 14.78
C SER A 248 -7.44 0.24 13.31
N GLY A 249 -7.81 -0.70 12.43
CA GLY A 249 -7.58 -0.61 10.99
C GLY A 249 -6.56 -1.62 10.46
N PHE A 250 -6.14 -1.43 9.20
CA PHE A 250 -5.37 -2.41 8.44
C PHE A 250 -4.06 -1.84 7.89
N GLY A 251 -3.54 -0.79 8.53
CA GLY A 251 -2.33 -0.10 8.08
C GLY A 251 -2.49 0.61 6.74
N TYR A 252 -1.37 1.12 6.23
CA TYR A 252 -1.29 1.95 5.03
C TYR A 252 -1.33 1.08 3.75
N GLY A 253 -1.29 -0.24 3.91
CA GLY A 253 -1.51 -1.20 2.84
C GLY A 253 -0.40 -1.25 1.79
N PRO A 254 -0.60 -2.01 0.71
CA PRO A 254 0.45 -2.32 -0.26
C PRO A 254 0.76 -1.15 -1.19
N GLY A 255 2.04 -1.01 -1.56
CA GLY A 255 2.47 -0.15 -2.65
C GLY A 255 2.05 -0.74 -3.99
N LEU A 256 1.27 0.02 -4.78
CA LEU A 256 0.74 -0.40 -6.07
C LEU A 256 1.12 0.58 -7.18
N SER A 257 1.37 0.02 -8.37
CA SER A 257 1.70 0.75 -9.59
C SER A 257 1.40 -0.13 -10.80
N LYS A 258 1.00 0.48 -11.92
CA LYS A 258 0.96 -0.16 -13.24
C LYS A 258 2.34 -0.66 -13.67
N ASP A 259 3.37 0.16 -13.44
CA ASP A 259 4.75 -0.13 -13.84
C ASP A 259 5.45 -1.06 -12.82
N GLY A 260 4.70 -1.53 -11.81
CA GLY A 260 5.17 -2.39 -10.73
C GLY A 260 5.93 -1.63 -9.64
N CYS A 261 5.97 -2.23 -8.44
CA CYS A 261 7.13 -2.05 -7.56
C CYS A 261 8.32 -2.80 -8.18
N ALA A 262 9.56 -2.43 -7.87
CA ALA A 262 10.73 -3.21 -8.30
C ALA A 262 10.46 -4.71 -8.03
N ASP A 263 10.45 -5.51 -9.10
CA ASP A 263 10.20 -6.95 -9.12
C ASP A 263 8.79 -7.46 -8.72
N GLY A 264 7.77 -6.61 -8.68
CA GLY A 264 6.38 -7.03 -8.40
C GLY A 264 6.14 -7.51 -6.97
N GLN A 265 7.02 -7.14 -6.04
CA GLN A 265 6.96 -7.51 -4.63
C GLN A 265 5.77 -6.82 -3.94
N LEU A 266 5.00 -7.60 -3.17
CA LEU A 266 3.85 -7.11 -2.41
C LEU A 266 4.28 -6.66 -1.02
N VAL A 267 4.70 -5.40 -0.91
CA VAL A 267 5.12 -4.79 0.35
C VAL A 267 4.03 -3.87 0.87
N SER A 268 3.56 -4.11 2.11
CA SER A 268 2.58 -3.29 2.82
C SER A 268 3.21 -2.54 3.99
N ILE A 269 2.74 -1.32 4.24
CA ILE A 269 3.35 -0.43 5.24
C ILE A 269 2.44 -0.22 6.44
N ILE A 270 3.07 -0.21 7.62
CA ILE A 270 2.48 0.25 8.87
C ILE A 270 3.27 1.44 9.43
N SER A 271 2.64 2.21 10.31
CA SER A 271 3.29 3.28 11.05
C SER A 271 4.20 2.69 12.13
N ARG A 272 5.22 3.46 12.54
CA ARG A 272 6.02 3.12 13.73
C ARG A 272 5.21 3.13 15.01
N ALA A 273 4.07 3.83 15.01
CA ALA A 273 3.13 3.86 16.12
C ALA A 273 1.94 2.90 15.91
N SER A 274 2.03 1.91 15.03
CA SER A 274 0.96 0.91 14.85
C SER A 274 0.99 -0.14 15.97
N GLY A 275 -0.09 -0.21 16.74
CA GLY A 275 -0.29 -1.23 17.77
C GLY A 275 -0.67 -2.59 17.17
N ALA A 276 -0.63 -3.63 18.00
CA ALA A 276 -0.85 -5.02 17.61
C ALA A 276 -2.14 -5.27 16.80
N PRO A 277 -3.30 -4.63 17.09
CA PRO A 277 -4.49 -4.79 16.27
C PRO A 277 -4.31 -4.29 14.82
N VAL A 278 -3.60 -3.18 14.63
CA VAL A 278 -3.32 -2.61 13.30
C VAL A 278 -2.32 -3.47 12.55
N VAL A 279 -1.30 -3.98 13.24
CA VAL A 279 -0.35 -4.95 12.67
C VAL A 279 -1.09 -6.19 12.16
N ALA A 280 -1.98 -6.75 12.97
CA ALA A 280 -2.79 -7.90 12.58
C ALA A 280 -3.71 -7.60 11.38
N GLY A 281 -4.34 -6.42 11.35
CA GLY A 281 -5.12 -5.96 10.21
C GLY A 281 -4.27 -5.79 8.94
N ALA A 282 -3.07 -5.20 9.05
CA ALA A 282 -2.16 -5.04 7.92
C ALA A 282 -1.72 -6.38 7.33
N ILE A 283 -1.44 -7.36 8.18
CA ILE A 283 -1.13 -8.73 7.74
C ILE A 283 -2.32 -9.36 7.01
N ARG A 284 -3.54 -9.23 7.55
CA ARG A 284 -4.76 -9.72 6.89
C ARG A 284 -4.96 -9.08 5.51
N LEU A 285 -4.85 -7.75 5.41
CA LEU A 285 -4.97 -7.04 4.14
C LEU A 285 -3.88 -7.46 3.14
N CYS A 286 -2.64 -7.63 3.60
CA CYS A 286 -1.55 -8.12 2.77
C CYS A 286 -1.81 -9.54 2.26
N ALA A 287 -2.32 -10.43 3.13
CA ALA A 287 -2.71 -11.78 2.75
C ALA A 287 -3.87 -11.81 1.74
N ASP A 288 -4.88 -10.95 1.91
CA ASP A 288 -5.99 -10.81 0.97
C ASP A 288 -5.49 -10.33 -0.39
N ALA A 289 -4.64 -9.31 -0.41
CA ALA A 289 -4.03 -8.78 -1.62
C ALA A 289 -3.16 -9.82 -2.35
N ALA A 290 -2.38 -10.62 -1.62
CA ALA A 290 -1.57 -11.71 -2.16
C ALA A 290 -2.45 -12.80 -2.78
N LYS A 291 -3.41 -13.32 -2.00
CA LYS A 291 -4.33 -14.39 -2.42
C LYS A 291 -5.20 -13.97 -3.61
N GLY A 292 -5.64 -12.71 -3.63
CA GLY A 292 -6.41 -12.13 -4.72
C GLY A 292 -5.60 -11.74 -5.96
N GLY A 293 -4.27 -11.88 -5.90
CA GLY A 293 -3.37 -11.54 -6.99
C GLY A 293 -3.41 -10.05 -7.34
N VAL A 294 -3.26 -9.15 -6.36
CA VAL A 294 -3.45 -7.70 -6.54
C VAL A 294 -2.64 -7.12 -7.69
N MET A 295 -1.39 -7.55 -7.90
CA MET A 295 -0.57 -7.07 -9.02
C MET A 295 -1.15 -7.45 -10.39
N LYS A 296 -1.76 -8.63 -10.48
CA LYS A 296 -2.52 -9.04 -11.68
C LYS A 296 -3.75 -8.16 -11.85
N ARG A 297 -4.49 -7.90 -10.77
CA ARG A 297 -5.68 -7.03 -10.80
C ARG A 297 -5.34 -5.60 -11.21
N VAL A 298 -4.22 -5.04 -10.74
CA VAL A 298 -3.75 -3.72 -11.17
C VAL A 298 -3.54 -3.69 -12.69
N ASN A 299 -2.92 -4.73 -13.26
CA ASN A 299 -2.75 -4.83 -14.71
C ASN A 299 -4.08 -4.96 -15.45
N GLU A 300 -4.97 -5.85 -15.01
CA GLU A 300 -6.30 -6.04 -15.61
C GLU A 300 -7.13 -4.74 -15.59
N GLU A 301 -7.17 -4.03 -14.46
CA GLU A 301 -7.90 -2.77 -14.33
C GLU A 301 -7.26 -1.65 -15.17
N TRP A 302 -5.93 -1.59 -15.23
CA TRP A 302 -5.24 -0.59 -16.04
C TRP A 302 -5.44 -0.82 -17.53
N GLU A 303 -5.44 -2.07 -17.98
CA GLU A 303 -5.73 -2.43 -19.38
C GLU A 303 -7.16 -2.03 -19.75
N ALA A 304 -8.14 -2.37 -18.91
CA ALA A 304 -9.53 -1.97 -19.11
C ALA A 304 -9.68 -0.43 -19.14
N ALA A 305 -9.05 0.29 -18.21
CA ALA A 305 -9.07 1.75 -18.19
C ALA A 305 -8.31 2.37 -19.39
N SER A 306 -7.26 1.71 -19.89
CA SER A 306 -6.51 2.12 -21.08
C SER A 306 -7.36 2.02 -22.34
N LEU A 307 -8.14 0.96 -22.49
CA LEU A 307 -9.11 0.81 -23.59
C LEU A 307 -10.19 1.91 -23.54
N ALA A 308 -10.55 2.37 -22.34
CA ALA A 308 -11.45 3.50 -22.14
C ALA A 308 -10.79 4.89 -22.20
N GLY A 309 -9.46 4.97 -22.45
CA GLY A 309 -8.76 6.22 -22.71
C GLY A 309 -8.04 6.89 -21.52
N ILE A 310 -7.77 6.18 -20.42
CA ILE A 310 -7.10 6.78 -19.24
C ILE A 310 -5.75 7.41 -19.56
N ASN A 311 -4.97 6.82 -20.48
CA ASN A 311 -3.66 7.35 -20.86
C ASN A 311 -3.78 8.76 -21.46
N ASN A 312 -4.83 9.02 -22.25
CA ASN A 312 -5.09 10.33 -22.83
C ASN A 312 -5.47 11.35 -21.74
N LEU A 313 -6.28 10.95 -20.76
CA LEU A 313 -6.68 11.80 -19.64
C LEU A 313 -5.49 12.17 -18.75
N VAL A 314 -4.67 11.18 -18.39
CA VAL A 314 -3.45 11.39 -17.61
C VAL A 314 -2.51 12.35 -18.33
N ASN A 315 -2.26 12.13 -19.62
CA ASN A 315 -1.40 13.02 -20.41
C ASN A 315 -1.98 14.43 -20.53
N LYS A 316 -3.29 14.57 -20.73
CA LYS A 316 -4.00 15.86 -20.78
C LYS A 316 -3.82 16.67 -19.49
N TYR A 317 -3.86 16.01 -18.32
CA TYR A 317 -3.68 16.71 -17.04
C TYR A 317 -2.22 17.02 -16.71
N LYS A 318 -1.28 16.26 -17.27
CA LYS A 318 0.15 16.55 -17.17
C LYS A 318 0.62 17.71 -18.04
N GLN A 319 -0.12 18.03 -19.10
CA GLN A 319 0.22 19.21 -19.89
C GLN A 319 0.04 20.45 -19.02
N PRO A 320 1.03 21.35 -18.96
CA PRO A 320 0.86 22.61 -18.28
C PRO A 320 -0.36 23.30 -18.91
N VAL A 321 -1.32 23.68 -18.07
CA VAL A 321 -2.39 24.59 -18.50
C VAL A 321 -1.67 25.78 -19.10
N ALA A 322 -1.98 26.12 -20.36
CA ALA A 322 -1.48 27.34 -20.98
C ALA A 322 -1.97 28.53 -20.16
N THR A 323 -1.23 28.88 -19.11
CA THR A 323 -1.35 30.15 -18.43
C THR A 323 -0.63 31.15 -19.31
N ASP A 324 -1.39 32.05 -19.89
CA ASP A 324 -0.89 33.31 -20.44
C ASP A 324 -0.17 34.09 -19.32
N ALA A 325 1.09 33.74 -19.08
CA ALA A 325 2.03 34.53 -18.30
C ALA A 325 3.45 34.09 -18.66
N LYS A 326 4.19 35.00 -19.29
CA LYS A 326 5.61 34.91 -19.56
C LYS A 326 6.36 34.33 -18.35
N SER A 327 6.99 33.17 -18.53
CA SER A 327 8.16 32.79 -17.73
C SER A 327 9.11 32.00 -18.62
N ASP A 328 10.38 32.35 -18.49
CA ASP A 328 11.46 31.96 -19.39
C ASP A 328 11.64 30.44 -19.50
N VAL A 329 12.11 30.04 -20.67
CA VAL A 329 12.50 28.69 -21.10
C VAL A 329 13.18 27.90 -19.96
N LYS A 330 12.50 26.89 -19.40
CA LYS A 330 13.15 25.87 -18.54
C LYS A 330 14.15 25.08 -19.42
N ALA A 331 15.44 25.22 -19.14
CA ALA A 331 16.48 24.40 -19.75
C ALA A 331 16.43 22.98 -19.17
N ASP A 332 16.59 21.95 -20.02
CA ASP A 332 16.67 20.54 -19.61
C ASP A 332 17.87 20.32 -18.66
N VAL A 333 17.58 20.07 -17.39
CA VAL A 333 18.59 19.73 -16.38
C VAL A 333 18.80 18.22 -16.39
N VAL A 334 20.01 17.78 -16.74
CA VAL A 334 20.38 16.36 -16.76
C VAL A 334 20.73 15.90 -15.34
N SER A 335 20.17 14.78 -14.92
CA SER A 335 20.49 14.16 -13.63
C SER A 335 21.96 13.69 -13.61
N PRO A 336 22.74 13.99 -12.56
CA PRO A 336 24.11 13.49 -12.42
C PRO A 336 24.14 11.97 -12.19
N PRO A 337 25.32 11.31 -12.25
CA PRO A 337 25.43 9.87 -12.06
C PRO A 337 24.79 9.38 -10.77
N GLU A 338 24.07 8.26 -10.86
CA GLU A 338 23.32 7.69 -9.74
C GLU A 338 24.23 7.36 -8.56
N LYS A 339 23.77 7.73 -7.36
CA LYS A 339 24.44 7.50 -6.08
C LYS A 339 23.46 6.89 -5.10
N VAL A 340 23.97 6.08 -4.16
CA VAL A 340 23.15 5.51 -3.07
C VAL A 340 22.67 6.65 -2.18
N THR A 341 21.35 6.76 -2.01
CA THR A 341 20.73 7.80 -1.19
C THR A 341 20.24 7.20 0.12
N ASP A 342 21.04 7.34 1.18
CA ASP A 342 20.84 6.74 2.50
C ASP A 342 20.35 7.76 3.55
N THR A 343 20.06 9.00 3.15
CA THR A 343 19.44 10.02 4.00
C THR A 343 18.44 10.87 3.22
N ASP A 344 17.53 11.49 3.97
CA ASP A 344 16.52 12.41 3.45
C ASP A 344 16.64 13.85 3.99
N ILE A 345 16.09 14.78 3.23
CA ILE A 345 15.88 16.20 3.57
C ILE A 345 14.38 16.49 3.40
N GLY A 346 13.66 16.71 4.50
CA GLY A 346 12.27 17.13 4.49
C GLY A 346 12.09 18.64 4.64
N GLY A 347 10.83 19.10 4.61
CA GLY A 347 10.46 20.51 4.79
C GLY A 347 10.21 21.27 3.48
N ILE A 348 10.15 20.56 2.35
CA ILE A 348 9.96 21.13 1.01
C ILE A 348 8.49 20.96 0.60
N ASP A 349 7.92 21.98 -0.04
CA ASP A 349 6.57 21.90 -0.59
C ASP A 349 6.49 20.87 -1.74
N ILE A 350 5.40 20.11 -1.80
CA ILE A 350 5.17 19.11 -2.85
C ILE A 350 5.13 19.74 -4.24
N LEU A 351 4.69 21.00 -4.33
CA LEU A 351 4.64 21.76 -5.57
C LEU A 351 6.02 22.18 -6.07
N GLU A 352 7.01 22.21 -5.17
CA GLU A 352 8.35 22.73 -5.44
C GLU A 352 9.41 21.63 -5.44
N ILE A 353 9.06 20.41 -5.04
CA ILE A 353 10.02 19.31 -4.83
C ILE A 353 10.81 18.94 -6.10
N GLU A 354 10.20 19.01 -7.28
CA GLU A 354 10.89 18.75 -8.54
C GLU A 354 11.89 19.85 -8.87
N ASP A 355 11.50 21.12 -8.70
CA ASP A 355 12.38 22.26 -8.95
C ASP A 355 13.55 22.29 -7.94
N ALA A 356 13.27 21.96 -6.67
CA ALA A 356 14.27 21.78 -5.62
C ALA A 356 15.27 20.66 -5.96
N CYS A 357 14.80 19.51 -6.47
CA CYS A 357 15.66 18.42 -6.95
C CYS A 357 16.53 18.84 -8.13
N GLN A 358 15.96 19.59 -9.09
CA GLN A 358 16.71 20.10 -10.25
C GLN A 358 17.78 21.12 -9.85
N VAL A 359 17.57 21.92 -8.79
CA VAL A 359 18.61 22.81 -8.24
C VAL A 359 19.83 22.02 -7.77
N LEU A 360 19.63 20.85 -7.16
CA LEU A 360 20.73 19.97 -6.75
C LEU A 360 21.45 19.35 -7.95
N TRP A 361 20.71 18.92 -8.97
CA TRP A 361 21.29 18.38 -10.20
C TRP A 361 22.15 19.42 -10.94
N LYS A 362 21.76 20.69 -10.96
CA LYS A 362 22.58 21.79 -11.52
C LYS A 362 23.92 21.96 -10.82
N MET A 363 24.05 21.48 -9.58
CA MET A 363 25.28 21.49 -8.79
C MET A 363 26.00 20.13 -8.79
N ASN A 364 25.61 19.22 -9.69
CA ASN A 364 26.16 17.87 -9.81
C ASN A 364 26.01 17.04 -8.52
N ILE A 365 24.97 17.31 -7.73
CA ILE A 365 24.58 16.51 -6.56
C ILE A 365 23.46 15.57 -7.00
N PHE A 366 23.67 14.26 -6.87
CA PHE A 366 22.61 13.29 -7.15
C PHE A 366 21.57 13.30 -6.05
N ALA A 367 20.33 13.50 -6.46
CA ALA A 367 19.18 13.63 -5.59
C ALA A 367 17.97 12.98 -6.26
N ARG A 368 17.09 12.40 -5.45
CA ARG A 368 15.78 11.89 -5.88
C ARG A 368 14.69 12.51 -5.03
N THR A 369 13.53 12.75 -5.62
CA THR A 369 12.33 13.13 -4.85
C THR A 369 11.71 11.87 -4.22
N GLY A 370 11.07 12.05 -3.07
CA GLY A 370 10.41 10.98 -2.33
C GLY A 370 9.34 11.52 -1.40
N MET A 371 8.65 10.62 -0.70
CA MET A 371 7.65 10.97 0.32
C MET A 371 8.02 10.32 1.64
N GLY A 372 8.29 11.15 2.65
CA GLY A 372 8.57 10.73 4.03
C GLY A 372 7.33 10.80 4.91
N CYS A 373 7.50 10.43 6.19
CA CYS A 373 6.40 10.37 7.16
C CYS A 373 5.73 11.73 7.46
N THR A 374 6.41 12.84 7.17
CA THR A 374 5.97 14.21 7.45
C THR A 374 5.73 15.05 6.18
N GLY A 375 5.82 14.45 4.99
CA GLY A 375 5.63 15.15 3.73
C GLY A 375 6.70 14.85 2.68
N PRO A 376 6.81 15.69 1.64
CA PRO A 376 7.78 15.53 0.57
C PRO A 376 9.22 15.60 1.09
N ILE A 377 10.08 14.71 0.60
CA ILE A 377 11.49 14.61 0.96
C ILE A 377 12.38 14.54 -0.27
N ILE A 378 13.61 15.02 -0.17
CA ILE A 378 14.66 14.77 -1.15
C ILE A 378 15.65 13.76 -0.55
N LEU A 379 15.82 12.64 -1.24
CA LEU A 379 16.79 11.59 -0.95
C LEU A 379 18.15 11.98 -1.54
N VAL A 380 19.20 12.00 -0.72
CA VAL A 380 20.59 12.30 -1.10
C VAL A 380 21.54 11.30 -0.42
N ALA A 381 22.79 11.23 -0.88
CA ALA A 381 23.82 10.50 -0.17
C ALA A 381 24.23 11.24 1.12
N LYS A 382 24.58 10.50 2.17
CA LYS A 382 24.94 11.02 3.50
C LYS A 382 26.01 12.10 3.45
N GLU A 383 27.03 11.93 2.62
CA GLU A 383 28.11 12.89 2.44
C GLU A 383 27.68 14.19 1.73
N ASP A 384 26.58 14.16 0.97
CA ASP A 384 26.08 15.31 0.20
C ASP A 384 25.01 16.10 0.99
N LYS A 385 24.53 15.59 2.13
CA LYS A 385 23.41 16.14 2.89
C LYS A 385 23.60 17.62 3.28
N GLU A 386 24.76 17.96 3.84
CA GLU A 386 25.03 19.33 4.30
C GLU A 386 25.12 20.31 3.13
N ALA A 387 25.77 19.91 2.03
CA ALA A 387 25.88 20.72 0.82
C ALA A 387 24.51 20.91 0.14
N ALA A 388 23.72 19.84 0.04
CA ALA A 388 22.37 19.87 -0.51
C ALA A 388 21.45 20.78 0.32
N LYS A 389 21.49 20.65 1.65
CA LYS A 389 20.68 21.48 2.55
C LYS A 389 21.04 22.96 2.44
N ALA A 390 22.33 23.30 2.44
CA ALA A 390 22.78 24.68 2.28
C ALA A 390 22.27 25.31 0.97
N LYS A 391 22.27 24.53 -0.12
CA LYS A 391 21.78 24.99 -1.43
C LYS A 391 20.28 25.16 -1.50
N LEU A 392 19.53 24.26 -0.88
CA LEU A 392 18.08 24.38 -0.80
C LEU A 392 17.64 25.58 0.03
N VAL A 393 18.36 25.92 1.12
CA VAL A 393 18.16 27.16 1.88
C VAL A 393 18.48 28.39 1.03
N GLU A 394 19.62 28.39 0.32
CA GLU A 394 20.00 29.49 -0.58
C GLU A 394 18.94 29.72 -1.68
N ALA A 395 18.38 28.64 -2.21
CA ALA A 395 17.32 28.65 -3.22
C ALA A 395 15.90 28.87 -2.63
N LYS A 396 15.77 29.02 -1.30
CA LYS A 396 14.52 29.28 -0.57
C LYS A 396 13.47 28.16 -0.63
N TYR A 397 13.91 26.91 -0.76
CA TYR A 397 13.05 25.73 -0.65
C TYR A 397 12.98 25.14 0.77
N LEU A 398 13.79 25.66 1.70
CA LEU A 398 13.88 25.25 3.12
C LEU A 398 13.87 26.44 4.08
#